data_AF-A0A1Y2DLD9-F1
#
_entry.id   AF-A0A1Y2DLD9-F1
#
_cell.length_a   1.000
_cell.length_b   1.000
_cell.length_c   1.000
_cell.angle_alpha   90.00
_cell.angle_beta   90.00
_cell.angle_gamma   90.00
#
_symmetry.space_group_name_H-M   'P 1'
#
loop_
_entity.id
_entity.type
_entity.pdbx_description
1 polymer ?
#
loop_
_entity_poly.entity_id
_entity_poly.type
_entity_poly.pdbx_seq_one_letter_code
_entity_poly.pdbx_strand_id
1 'polypeptide(L)'
;MSRRKSHACFQGIEWKGQRAGHHIRIVKSIHSKFDELDEYVFVVRQRTDKTTQKTTSYLDIKSTFLRDILREACHDVRGISLAENTPSIERDAAFHVRKDLQQYQQRLAGEGEETMAEKHLGLFMRYLETAFKPIDDRLSVLFARNEITYDLLWALFKPNAEVYTSCRGTNVPRCVLFNHLEERTDVSGSKFIRLETRYLGSDGESLGEVTTSSSIAVFRGAMRIELLPAYPLQYHPEVKEIRSQLVECGRKFVSLLGIHHRRYTGRALLVWDNRIESCHGISSAK
;
A
#
# COMPACT_ATOMS: atom_id res chain seq x y z
N MET A 1 31.60 -15.86 -18.06
CA MET A 1 30.40 -15.05 -17.74
C MET A 1 30.33 -14.88 -16.23
N SER A 2 30.64 -13.67 -15.74
CA SER A 2 30.87 -13.38 -14.32
C SER A 2 29.55 -13.10 -13.58
N ARG A 3 29.24 -13.92 -12.56
CA ARG A 3 28.14 -13.68 -11.61
C ARG A 3 28.53 -12.51 -10.69
N ARG A 4 28.04 -11.30 -10.97
CA ARG A 4 28.25 -10.12 -10.13
C ARG A 4 27.43 -10.25 -8.84
N LYS A 5 28.11 -10.55 -7.72
CA LYS A 5 27.55 -10.54 -6.37
C LYS A 5 27.28 -9.09 -5.92
N SER A 6 26.05 -8.84 -5.48
CA SER A 6 25.62 -7.56 -4.92
C SER A 6 26.10 -7.41 -3.48
N HIS A 7 27.24 -6.72 -3.27
CA HIS A 7 27.69 -6.28 -1.93
C HIS A 7 26.81 -5.16 -1.32
N ALA A 8 26.10 -5.44 -0.23
CA ALA A 8 25.35 -4.46 0.55
C ALA A 8 26.29 -3.62 1.44
N CYS A 9 26.03 -2.32 1.56
CA CYS A 9 26.75 -1.39 2.44
C CYS A 9 25.80 -0.92 3.55
N PHE A 10 26.27 -0.87 4.80
CA PHE A 10 25.45 -0.75 6.02
C PHE A 10 25.90 0.43 6.90
N GLN A 11 25.00 1.33 7.27
CA GLN A 11 25.19 2.38 8.29
C GLN A 11 23.86 2.60 9.06
N GLY A 12 23.87 2.99 10.35
CA GLY A 12 22.60 3.30 11.08
C GLY A 12 22.62 3.51 12.62
N ILE A 13 22.81 4.75 13.08
CA ILE A 13 22.80 5.36 14.45
C ILE A 13 21.97 4.66 15.58
N GLU A 14 22.41 4.83 16.84
CA GLU A 14 21.90 4.23 18.10
C GLU A 14 20.85 5.12 18.83
N TRP A 15 19.86 4.50 19.49
CA TRP A 15 19.01 5.12 20.53
C TRP A 15 18.76 4.16 21.69
N LYS A 16 18.95 4.63 22.94
CA LYS A 16 18.65 3.91 24.19
C LYS A 16 17.36 4.48 24.81
N GLY A 17 16.28 3.70 24.79
CA GLY A 17 15.10 3.96 25.63
C GLY A 17 15.26 3.27 26.97
N GLN A 18 15.49 4.03 28.05
CA GLN A 18 15.59 3.51 29.42
C GLN A 18 14.20 3.32 30.03
N ARG A 19 13.75 2.07 30.14
CA ARG A 19 13.05 1.42 31.27
C ARG A 19 12.18 0.25 30.76
N ALA A 20 12.34 -0.92 31.39
CA ALA A 20 11.71 -2.22 31.12
C ALA A 20 12.34 -3.13 30.03
N GLY A 21 13.53 -3.65 30.33
CA GLY A 21 13.89 -5.07 30.13
C GLY A 21 13.91 -5.72 28.74
N HIS A 22 13.63 -5.02 27.65
CA HIS A 22 13.68 -5.60 26.29
C HIS A 22 14.65 -4.81 25.41
N HIS A 23 15.68 -5.49 24.91
CA HIS A 23 16.69 -4.90 24.05
C HIS A 23 16.18 -4.85 22.61
N ILE A 24 15.97 -3.65 22.05
CA ILE A 24 15.82 -3.48 20.60
C ILE A 24 17.21 -3.15 20.06
N ARG A 25 17.78 -4.04 19.24
CA ARG A 25 19.07 -3.81 18.58
C ARG A 25 18.87 -3.63 17.08
N ILE A 26 19.25 -2.45 16.59
CA ILE A 26 19.39 -2.20 15.15
C ILE A 26 20.81 -2.66 14.77
N VAL A 27 20.91 -3.73 14.00
CA VAL A 27 22.19 -4.40 13.72
C VAL A 27 22.89 -3.72 12.55
N LYS A 28 24.14 -3.32 12.75
CA LYS A 28 25.08 -2.86 11.71
C LYS A 28 26.15 -3.94 11.51
N SER A 29 26.32 -4.41 10.28
CA SER A 29 27.38 -5.35 9.84
C SER A 29 27.20 -6.83 10.20
N ILE A 30 27.53 -7.67 9.22
CA ILE A 30 27.38 -9.14 9.18
C ILE A 30 28.56 -9.83 9.87
N HIS A 31 28.93 -9.41 11.09
CA HIS A 31 29.89 -10.18 11.90
C HIS A 31 29.29 -10.75 13.18
N SER A 32 28.02 -10.47 13.48
CA SER A 32 27.27 -11.31 14.42
C SER A 32 26.86 -12.59 13.69
N LYS A 33 27.20 -13.75 14.25
CA LYS A 33 26.63 -15.03 13.81
C LYS A 33 25.11 -14.87 13.77
N PHE A 34 24.46 -15.35 12.71
CA PHE A 34 23.00 -15.23 12.54
C PHE A 34 22.23 -15.71 13.77
N ASP A 35 22.79 -16.68 14.51
CA ASP A 35 22.24 -17.24 15.76
C ASP A 35 22.08 -16.22 16.90
N GLU A 36 22.89 -15.16 16.97
CA GLU A 36 22.78 -14.15 18.05
C GLU A 36 21.57 -13.22 17.89
N LEU A 37 20.97 -13.18 16.69
CA LEU A 37 19.84 -12.29 16.39
C LEU A 37 18.48 -12.97 16.58
N ASP A 38 18.47 -14.27 16.85
CA ASP A 38 17.25 -15.05 17.05
C ASP A 38 16.67 -14.88 18.46
N GLU A 39 17.43 -14.29 19.38
CA GLU A 39 16.95 -13.94 20.74
C GLU A 39 16.01 -12.72 20.77
N TYR A 40 15.95 -11.94 19.67
CA TYR A 40 15.11 -10.73 19.60
C TYR A 40 13.68 -11.06 19.15
N VAL A 41 12.72 -10.23 19.54
CA VAL A 41 11.31 -10.35 19.06
C VAL A 41 11.22 -10.02 17.56
N PHE A 42 11.92 -8.97 17.13
CA PHE A 42 12.07 -8.55 15.74
C PHE A 42 13.35 -7.71 15.58
N VAL A 43 13.86 -7.61 14.36
CA VAL A 43 15.06 -6.83 14.03
C VAL A 43 14.72 -5.81 12.94
N VAL A 44 15.15 -4.58 13.12
CA VAL A 44 15.03 -3.54 12.09
C VAL A 44 16.29 -3.55 11.23
N ARG A 45 16.12 -3.76 9.92
CA ARG A 45 17.21 -3.89 8.96
C ARG A 45 17.01 -2.93 7.80
N GLN A 46 18.03 -2.15 7.48
CA GLN A 46 18.01 -1.27 6.31
C GLN A 46 18.66 -1.95 5.11
N ARG A 47 18.05 -1.80 3.93
CA ARG A 47 18.62 -2.19 2.63
C ARG A 47 18.74 -0.96 1.77
N THR A 48 19.93 -0.70 1.25
CA THR A 48 20.15 0.34 0.24
C THR A 48 20.25 -0.33 -1.11
N ASP A 49 19.35 0.04 -2.02
CA ASP A 49 19.41 -0.39 -3.40
C ASP A 49 20.63 0.24 -4.09
N LYS A 50 21.43 -0.58 -4.78
CA LYS A 50 22.70 -0.15 -5.37
C LYS A 50 22.55 0.84 -6.51
N THR A 51 21.45 0.74 -7.24
CA THR A 51 21.22 1.50 -8.46
C THR A 51 20.59 2.84 -8.13
N THR A 52 19.57 2.82 -7.28
CA THR A 52 18.78 4.00 -6.90
C THR A 52 19.33 4.72 -5.67
N GLN A 53 20.24 4.08 -4.91
CA GLN A 53 20.73 4.53 -3.61
C GLN A 53 19.61 4.74 -2.57
N LYS A 54 18.41 4.20 -2.84
CA LYS A 54 17.26 4.29 -1.95
C LYS A 54 17.43 3.32 -0.78
N THR A 55 17.33 3.84 0.43
CA THR A 55 17.36 3.03 1.65
C THR A 55 15.94 2.72 2.11
N THR A 56 15.60 1.43 2.16
CA THR A 56 14.33 0.92 2.67
C THR A 56 14.55 0.20 4.00
N SER A 57 13.69 0.45 4.98
CA SER A 57 13.74 -0.22 6.29
C SER A 57 12.79 -1.42 6.32
N TYR A 58 13.30 -2.56 6.75
CA TYR A 58 12.58 -3.82 6.89
C TYR A 58 12.53 -4.24 8.36
N LEU A 59 11.48 -4.95 8.73
CA LEU A 59 11.24 -5.53 10.04
C LEU A 59 11.29 -7.06 9.88
N ASP A 60 12.38 -7.67 10.34
CA ASP A 60 12.55 -9.12 10.35
C ASP A 60 11.87 -9.67 11.61
N ILE A 61 10.78 -10.42 11.44
CA ILE A 61 9.98 -10.95 12.55
C ILE A 61 10.54 -12.29 13.00
N LYS A 62 10.98 -12.35 14.26
CA LYS A 62 11.63 -13.52 14.85
C LYS A 62 10.69 -14.26 15.81
N SER A 63 9.87 -13.52 16.54
CA SER A 63 8.86 -14.11 17.41
C SER A 63 7.75 -14.79 16.61
N THR A 64 7.47 -16.05 16.95
CA THR A 64 6.32 -16.82 16.42
C THR A 64 4.99 -16.18 16.79
N PHE A 65 4.81 -15.75 18.05
CA PHE A 65 3.60 -15.05 18.49
C PHE A 65 3.32 -13.79 17.67
N LEU A 66 4.32 -12.92 17.50
CA LEU A 66 4.17 -11.69 16.73
C LEU A 66 3.91 -11.98 15.25
N ARG A 67 4.57 -13.00 14.68
CA ARG A 67 4.35 -13.44 13.31
C ARG A 67 2.91 -13.86 13.08
N ASP A 68 2.34 -14.67 13.97
CA ASP A 68 0.99 -15.20 13.79
C ASP A 68 -0.07 -14.08 13.94
N ILE A 69 0.15 -13.12 14.84
CA ILE A 69 -0.64 -11.89 14.93
C ILE A 69 -0.55 -11.08 13.64
N LEU A 70 0.65 -10.87 13.10
CA LEU A 70 0.85 -10.12 11.86
C LEU A 70 0.24 -10.83 10.66
N ARG A 71 0.21 -12.17 10.62
CA ARG A 71 -0.48 -12.93 9.58
C ARG A 71 -1.98 -12.66 9.57
N GLU A 72 -2.60 -12.58 10.75
CA GLU A 72 -4.01 -12.20 10.85
C GLU A 72 -4.21 -10.73 10.46
N ALA A 73 -3.37 -9.80 10.95
CA ALA A 73 -3.51 -8.38 10.66
C ALA A 73 -3.26 -8.03 9.17
N CYS A 74 -2.38 -8.77 8.50
CA CYS A 74 -1.99 -8.51 7.10
C CYS A 74 -2.68 -9.43 6.09
N HIS A 75 -3.62 -10.30 6.49
CA HIS A 75 -4.16 -11.36 5.61
C HIS A 75 -4.74 -10.83 4.29
N ASP A 76 -5.40 -9.68 4.34
CA ASP A 76 -6.02 -9.04 3.16
C ASP A 76 -5.11 -8.00 2.49
N VAL A 77 -3.90 -7.77 3.00
CA VAL A 77 -2.98 -6.76 2.47
C VAL A 77 -2.15 -7.34 1.33
N ARG A 78 -2.53 -7.02 0.10
CA ARG A 78 -1.76 -7.42 -1.09
C ARG A 78 -0.36 -6.79 -1.07
N GLY A 79 0.62 -7.57 -1.50
CA GLY A 79 2.03 -7.15 -1.53
C GLY A 79 2.80 -7.43 -0.24
N ILE A 80 2.14 -7.91 0.82
CA ILE A 80 2.80 -8.43 2.02
C ILE A 80 2.66 -9.95 2.02
N SER A 81 3.78 -10.67 2.10
CA SER A 81 3.79 -12.12 2.31
C SER A 81 4.47 -12.45 3.63
N LEU A 82 3.73 -13.13 4.51
CA LEU A 82 4.19 -13.58 5.82
C LEU A 82 4.22 -15.11 5.92
N ALA A 83 4.21 -15.83 4.79
CA ALA A 83 4.11 -17.29 4.76
C ALA A 83 5.36 -17.99 5.34
N GLU A 84 6.52 -17.35 5.24
CA GLU A 84 7.78 -17.87 5.78
C GLU A 84 7.78 -17.92 7.31
N ASN A 85 8.66 -18.75 7.88
CA ASN A 85 8.76 -18.91 9.33
C ASN A 85 9.32 -17.67 10.04
N THR A 86 10.20 -16.93 9.36
CA THR A 86 10.85 -15.70 9.82
C THR A 86 10.65 -14.59 8.79
N PRO A 87 9.40 -14.12 8.62
CA PRO A 87 9.08 -13.23 7.53
C PRO A 87 9.65 -11.82 7.76
N SER A 88 9.85 -11.10 6.67
CA SER A 88 10.33 -9.72 6.67
C SER A 88 9.29 -8.82 6.00
N ILE A 89 8.88 -7.74 6.67
CA ILE A 89 7.97 -6.74 6.10
C ILE A 89 8.64 -5.38 5.97
N GLU A 90 8.23 -4.58 5.00
CA GLU A 90 8.66 -3.18 4.95
C GLU A 90 8.07 -2.42 6.13
N ARG A 91 8.88 -1.56 6.76
CA ARG A 91 8.43 -0.77 7.90
C ARG A 91 7.20 0.04 7.53
N ASP A 92 7.22 0.70 6.38
CA ASP A 92 6.14 1.55 5.88
C ASP A 92 4.85 0.75 5.62
N ALA A 93 4.92 -0.55 5.35
CA ALA A 93 3.75 -1.42 5.30
C ALA A 93 3.13 -1.63 6.69
N ALA A 94 3.97 -1.73 7.73
CA ALA A 94 3.52 -1.84 9.12
C ALA A 94 2.75 -0.59 9.60
N PHE A 95 2.98 0.58 9.00
CA PHE A 95 2.23 1.82 9.28
C PHE A 95 0.72 1.62 9.10
N HIS A 96 0.32 0.89 8.07
CA HIS A 96 -1.08 0.78 7.63
C HIS A 96 -1.90 -0.22 8.44
N VAL A 97 -1.24 -1.21 9.05
CA VAL A 97 -1.88 -2.25 9.87
C VAL A 97 -1.89 -1.91 11.36
N ARG A 98 -1.36 -0.75 11.77
CA ARG A 98 -1.33 -0.31 13.18
C ARG A 98 -2.70 -0.35 13.86
N LYS A 99 -3.76 0.08 13.16
CA LYS A 99 -5.13 0.08 13.71
C LYS A 99 -5.61 -1.34 13.99
N ASP A 100 -5.33 -2.27 13.09
CA ASP A 100 -5.72 -3.67 13.21
C ASP A 100 -4.94 -4.34 14.35
N LEU A 101 -3.66 -3.99 14.50
CA LEU A 101 -2.82 -4.42 15.63
C LEU A 101 -3.29 -3.84 16.98
N GLN A 102 -3.75 -2.58 17.02
CA GLN A 102 -4.34 -1.99 18.23
C GLN A 102 -5.62 -2.71 18.65
N GLN A 103 -6.49 -3.03 17.70
CA GLN A 103 -7.70 -3.83 17.97
C GLN A 103 -7.33 -5.23 18.46
N TYR A 104 -6.29 -5.84 17.88
CA TYR A 104 -5.77 -7.12 18.37
C TYR A 104 -5.29 -7.02 19.81
N GLN A 105 -4.52 -5.98 20.13
CA GLN A 105 -4.01 -5.75 21.48
C GLN A 105 -5.13 -5.60 22.50
N GLN A 106 -6.22 -4.91 22.15
CA GLN A 106 -7.41 -4.78 23.00
C GLN A 106 -8.12 -6.12 23.21
N ARG A 107 -8.18 -6.99 22.20
CA ARG A 107 -8.76 -8.35 22.34
C ARG A 107 -7.93 -9.26 23.23
N LEU A 108 -6.61 -9.08 23.24
CA LEU A 108 -5.70 -9.85 24.08
C LEU A 108 -5.70 -9.38 25.54
N ALA A 109 -6.05 -8.12 25.81
CA ALA A 109 -6.08 -7.56 27.15
C ALA A 109 -7.17 -8.23 28.01
N GLY A 110 -6.81 -9.30 28.72
CA GLY A 110 -7.65 -9.99 29.70
C GLY A 110 -7.32 -9.58 31.14
N GLU A 111 -8.10 -10.07 32.10
CA GLU A 111 -7.90 -9.84 33.55
C GLU A 111 -6.79 -10.72 34.17
N GLY A 112 -6.01 -11.43 33.34
CA GLY A 112 -4.99 -12.39 33.75
C GLY A 112 -3.55 -11.87 33.69
N GLU A 113 -2.59 -12.78 33.83
CA GLU A 113 -1.17 -12.47 33.65
C GLU A 113 -0.85 -12.18 32.17
N GLU A 114 -0.08 -11.13 31.92
CA GLU A 114 0.26 -10.68 30.56
C GLU A 114 0.99 -11.78 29.78
N THR A 115 0.37 -12.23 28.69
CA THR A 115 0.92 -13.30 27.86
C THR A 115 2.18 -12.85 27.11
N MET A 116 3.00 -13.80 26.65
CA MET A 116 4.15 -13.47 25.80
C MET A 116 3.72 -12.80 24.48
N ALA A 117 2.56 -13.17 23.95
CA ALA A 117 1.97 -12.54 22.77
C ALA A 117 1.67 -11.05 23.02
N GLU A 118 1.06 -10.72 24.15
CA GLU A 118 0.81 -9.33 24.58
C GLU A 118 2.11 -8.54 24.74
N LYS A 119 3.12 -9.10 25.43
CA LYS A 119 4.43 -8.45 25.61
C LYS A 119 5.10 -8.14 24.28
N HIS A 120 5.12 -9.12 23.37
CA HIS A 120 5.75 -8.98 22.06
C HIS A 120 5.01 -7.98 21.16
N LEU A 121 3.67 -8.03 21.14
CA LEU A 121 2.85 -7.07 20.42
C LEU A 121 3.01 -5.65 20.99
N GLY A 122 2.98 -5.51 22.31
CA GLY A 122 3.18 -4.23 23.00
C GLY A 122 4.56 -3.63 22.72
N LEU A 123 5.62 -4.44 22.70
CA LEU A 123 6.95 -4.00 22.29
C LEU A 123 6.97 -3.50 20.84
N PHE A 124 6.34 -4.26 19.92
CA PHE A 124 6.26 -3.89 18.51
C PHE A 124 5.47 -2.60 18.29
N MET A 125 4.32 -2.45 18.95
CA MET A 125 3.46 -1.27 18.88
C MET A 125 4.18 -0.01 19.39
N ARG A 126 4.86 -0.08 20.54
CA ARG A 126 5.68 1.04 21.05
C ARG A 126 6.77 1.48 20.07
N TYR A 127 7.40 0.51 19.41
CA TYR A 127 8.38 0.80 18.36
C TYR A 127 7.72 1.53 17.18
N LEU A 128 6.58 1.03 16.66
CA LEU A 128 5.88 1.68 15.54
C LEU A 128 5.41 3.09 15.90
N GLU A 129 4.85 3.30 17.09
CA GLU A 129 4.44 4.62 17.58
C GLU A 129 5.61 5.59 17.63
N THR A 130 6.75 5.16 18.18
CA THR A 130 7.96 5.97 18.24
C THR A 130 8.51 6.28 16.84
N ALA A 131 8.58 5.26 15.97
CA ALA A 131 9.15 5.40 14.64
C ALA A 131 8.30 6.27 13.71
N PHE A 132 6.97 6.23 13.86
CA PHE A 132 6.05 6.96 12.99
C PHE A 132 5.55 8.27 13.56
N LYS A 133 5.80 8.58 14.83
CA LYS A 133 5.40 9.87 15.43
C LYS A 133 5.78 11.09 14.56
N PRO A 134 7.02 11.24 14.04
CA PRO A 134 7.36 12.38 13.19
C PRO A 134 6.57 12.41 11.86
N ILE A 135 6.19 11.23 11.35
CA ILE A 135 5.39 11.10 10.12
C ILE A 135 3.93 11.46 10.42
N ASP A 136 3.37 10.96 11.51
CA ASP A 136 2.01 11.28 11.96
C ASP A 136 1.87 12.79 12.24
N ASP A 137 2.85 13.41 12.90
CA ASP A 137 2.87 14.85 13.16
C ASP A 137 2.86 15.65 11.83
N ARG A 138 3.65 15.25 10.82
CA ARG A 138 3.63 15.86 9.47
C ARG A 138 2.29 15.65 8.74
N LEU A 139 1.76 14.42 8.76
CA LEU A 139 0.50 14.09 8.10
C LEU A 139 -0.67 14.84 8.71
N SER A 140 -0.68 15.04 10.03
CA SER A 140 -1.76 15.78 10.71
C SER A 140 -1.89 17.22 10.20
N VAL A 141 -0.77 17.90 9.97
CA VAL A 141 -0.74 19.27 9.43
C VAL A 141 -1.20 19.30 7.97
N LEU A 142 -0.78 18.34 7.16
CA LEU A 142 -1.13 18.24 5.75
C LEU A 142 -2.61 17.90 5.55
N PHE A 143 -3.12 16.89 6.27
CA PHE A 143 -4.51 16.45 6.18
C PHE A 143 -5.50 17.50 6.68
N ALA A 144 -5.13 18.33 7.66
CA ALA A 144 -5.94 19.48 8.08
C ALA A 144 -6.22 20.47 6.93
N ARG A 145 -5.40 20.46 5.86
CA ARG A 145 -5.54 21.31 4.67
C ARG A 145 -5.96 20.53 3.42
N ASN A 146 -6.28 19.24 3.56
CA ASN A 146 -6.51 18.32 2.45
C ASN A 146 -5.32 18.27 1.46
N GLU A 147 -4.09 18.32 1.97
CA GLU A 147 -2.86 18.33 1.20
C GLU A 147 -2.01 17.08 1.46
N ILE A 148 -1.04 16.83 0.58
CA ILE A 148 -0.02 15.80 0.72
C ILE A 148 1.27 16.21 0.02
N THR A 149 2.41 15.67 0.45
CA THR A 149 3.70 15.81 -0.26
C THR A 149 4.08 14.50 -0.95
N TYR A 150 4.88 14.59 -2.01
CA TYR A 150 5.24 13.42 -2.82
C TYR A 150 5.92 12.30 -1.99
N ASP A 151 6.77 12.66 -1.03
CA ASP A 151 7.46 11.72 -0.13
C ASP A 151 6.52 10.96 0.82
N LEU A 152 5.31 11.47 1.05
CA LEU A 152 4.32 10.89 1.97
C LEU A 152 3.15 10.22 1.24
N LEU A 153 3.19 10.11 -0.10
CA LEU A 153 2.14 9.41 -0.87
C LEU A 153 1.95 7.96 -0.40
N TRP A 154 3.02 7.28 0.04
CA TRP A 154 2.93 5.92 0.58
C TRP A 154 2.02 5.81 1.81
N ALA A 155 1.90 6.87 2.61
CA ALA A 155 1.06 6.92 3.79
C ALA A 155 -0.38 7.33 3.48
N LEU A 156 -0.63 7.97 2.33
CA LEU A 156 -1.96 8.39 1.89
C LEU A 156 -2.83 7.19 1.48
N PHE A 157 -2.25 6.21 0.79
CA PHE A 157 -2.99 5.06 0.25
C PHE A 157 -2.94 3.87 1.22
N LYS A 158 -4.00 3.69 2.02
CA LYS A 158 -4.16 2.49 2.85
C LYS A 158 -4.46 1.28 1.93
N PRO A 159 -3.87 0.10 2.18
CA PRO A 159 -4.25 -1.15 1.53
C PRO A 159 -5.77 -1.33 1.43
N ASN A 160 -6.24 -1.76 0.26
CA ASN A 160 -7.67 -1.96 -0.05
C ASN A 160 -8.55 -0.71 0.06
N ALA A 161 -7.97 0.49 0.20
CA ALA A 161 -8.74 1.71 0.14
C ALA A 161 -9.39 1.89 -1.24
N GLU A 162 -10.61 2.42 -1.21
CA GLU A 162 -11.28 2.93 -2.39
C GLU A 162 -10.53 4.15 -2.91
N VAL A 163 -10.14 4.10 -4.18
CA VAL A 163 -9.41 5.16 -4.87
C VAL A 163 -10.29 5.71 -5.98
N TYR A 164 -10.55 7.00 -5.91
CA TYR A 164 -11.14 7.76 -7.00
C TYR A 164 -10.11 7.96 -8.12
N THR A 165 -10.55 7.78 -9.35
CA THR A 165 -9.81 8.16 -10.55
C THR A 165 -10.80 8.39 -11.71
N SER A 166 -10.32 8.79 -12.87
CA SER A 166 -11.15 8.96 -14.07
C SER A 166 -10.72 7.97 -15.15
N CYS A 167 -11.69 7.48 -15.92
CA CYS A 167 -11.39 6.67 -17.10
C CYS A 167 -10.61 7.49 -18.13
N ARG A 168 -9.42 7.05 -18.53
CA ARG A 168 -8.57 7.78 -19.50
C ARG A 168 -9.26 8.09 -20.84
N GLY A 169 -10.27 7.32 -21.26
CA GLY A 169 -10.95 7.50 -22.54
C GLY A 169 -12.24 8.33 -22.47
N THR A 170 -13.02 8.18 -21.40
CA THR A 170 -14.33 8.84 -21.27
C THR A 170 -14.33 10.00 -20.27
N ASN A 171 -13.27 10.14 -19.46
CA ASN A 171 -13.23 11.00 -18.26
C ASN A 171 -14.36 10.75 -17.26
N VAL A 172 -15.08 9.63 -17.38
CA VAL A 172 -16.13 9.25 -16.44
C VAL A 172 -15.47 8.81 -15.12
N PRO A 173 -16.02 9.20 -13.97
CA PRO A 173 -15.60 8.74 -12.66
C PRO A 173 -15.45 7.22 -12.57
N ARG A 174 -14.38 6.79 -11.91
CA ARG A 174 -14.14 5.40 -11.55
C ARG A 174 -13.72 5.32 -10.08
N CYS A 175 -14.08 4.21 -9.46
CA CYS A 175 -13.52 3.82 -8.18
C CYS A 175 -12.89 2.44 -8.31
N VAL A 176 -11.68 2.32 -7.79
CA VAL A 176 -10.85 1.11 -7.84
C VAL A 176 -10.32 0.83 -6.45
N LEU A 177 -9.90 -0.39 -6.17
CA LEU A 177 -9.28 -0.76 -4.90
C LEU A 177 -7.76 -0.68 -5.01
N PHE A 178 -7.12 -0.08 -4.02
CA PHE A 178 -5.66 0.04 -3.96
C PHE A 178 -4.97 -1.29 -3.63
N ASN A 179 -3.91 -1.60 -4.38
CA ASN A 179 -3.00 -2.72 -4.10
C ASN A 179 -1.73 -2.23 -3.40
N HIS A 180 -0.85 -1.58 -4.15
CA HIS A 180 0.46 -1.11 -3.67
C HIS A 180 0.99 0.03 -4.56
N LEU A 181 2.04 0.69 -4.06
CA LEU A 181 2.77 1.75 -4.76
C LEU A 181 4.16 1.27 -5.15
N GLU A 182 4.63 1.73 -6.31
CA GLU A 182 5.99 1.51 -6.77
C GLU A 182 6.56 2.81 -7.35
N GLU A 183 7.73 3.24 -6.86
CA GLU A 183 8.44 4.36 -7.46
C GLU A 183 9.20 3.88 -8.70
N ARG A 184 8.99 4.54 -9.83
CA ARG A 184 9.62 4.25 -11.10
C ARG A 184 10.24 5.49 -11.71
N THR A 185 11.12 5.27 -12.67
CA THR A 185 11.72 6.32 -13.49
C THR A 185 11.35 6.07 -14.94
N ASP A 186 10.91 7.11 -15.64
CA ASP A 186 10.62 7.02 -17.06
C ASP A 186 11.90 7.06 -17.93
N VAL A 187 11.71 6.96 -19.25
CA VAL A 187 12.82 7.03 -20.23
C VAL A 187 13.53 8.39 -20.23
N SER A 188 12.89 9.46 -19.74
CA SER A 188 13.49 10.80 -19.62
C SER A 188 14.31 10.97 -18.34
N GLY A 189 14.27 10.01 -17.42
CA GLY A 189 14.89 10.11 -16.10
C GLY A 189 13.98 10.73 -15.03
N SER A 190 12.72 11.04 -15.37
CA SER A 190 11.76 11.64 -14.43
C SER A 190 11.15 10.56 -13.54
N LYS A 191 11.13 10.83 -12.22
CA LYS A 191 10.52 9.93 -11.23
C LYS A 191 9.00 10.09 -11.20
N PHE A 192 8.31 8.98 -10.98
CA PHE A 192 6.88 8.95 -10.73
C PHE A 192 6.53 7.78 -9.81
N ILE A 193 5.40 7.88 -9.11
CA ILE A 193 4.84 6.78 -8.36
C ILE A 193 3.77 6.11 -9.22
N ARG A 194 3.98 4.82 -9.49
CA ARG A 194 2.98 3.94 -10.10
C ARG A 194 2.05 3.43 -9.00
N LEU A 195 0.78 3.73 -9.15
CA LEU A 195 -0.31 3.29 -8.30
C LEU A 195 -0.95 2.07 -8.93
N GLU A 196 -0.75 0.89 -8.35
CA GLU A 196 -1.43 -0.33 -8.79
C GLU A 196 -2.76 -0.49 -8.06
N THR A 197 -3.80 -0.76 -8.84
CA THR A 197 -5.18 -0.84 -8.38
C THR A 197 -5.89 -1.99 -9.05
N ARG A 198 -7.03 -2.39 -8.51
CA ARG A 198 -7.87 -3.46 -9.05
C ARG A 198 -9.34 -3.08 -9.05
N TYR A 199 -10.10 -3.63 -9.99
CA TYR A 199 -11.53 -3.42 -10.09
C TYR A 199 -12.20 -4.66 -10.68
N LEU A 200 -13.52 -4.73 -10.62
CA LEU A 200 -14.28 -5.81 -11.26
C LEU A 200 -14.51 -5.48 -12.74
N GLY A 201 -13.96 -6.31 -13.61
CA GLY A 201 -14.24 -6.34 -15.05
C GLY A 201 -15.12 -7.53 -15.42
N SER A 202 -15.50 -7.60 -16.70
CA SER A 202 -16.20 -8.75 -17.26
C SER A 202 -15.59 -9.11 -18.61
N ASP A 203 -15.57 -10.41 -18.91
CA ASP A 203 -15.28 -10.98 -20.23
C ASP A 203 -16.55 -11.19 -21.08
N GLY A 204 -17.72 -10.79 -20.58
CA GLY A 204 -19.04 -10.98 -21.19
C GLY A 204 -19.83 -12.14 -20.61
N GLU A 205 -19.18 -13.10 -19.93
CA GLU A 205 -19.81 -14.27 -19.32
C GLU A 205 -19.72 -14.22 -17.78
N SER A 206 -18.57 -13.82 -17.26
CA SER A 206 -18.27 -13.80 -15.83
C SER A 206 -17.71 -12.45 -15.37
N LEU A 207 -17.75 -12.22 -14.06
CA LEU A 207 -17.06 -11.10 -13.42
C LEU A 207 -15.71 -11.59 -12.91
N GLY A 208 -14.66 -10.83 -13.21
CA GLY A 208 -13.30 -11.11 -12.80
C GLY A 208 -12.61 -9.87 -12.26
N GLU A 209 -11.60 -10.07 -11.43
CA GLU A 209 -10.77 -8.98 -10.96
C GLU A 209 -9.74 -8.60 -12.03
N VAL A 210 -9.67 -7.31 -12.36
CA VAL A 210 -8.75 -6.74 -13.34
C VAL A 210 -7.84 -5.74 -12.66
N THR A 211 -6.53 -5.92 -12.83
CA THR A 211 -5.51 -4.98 -12.36
C THR A 211 -5.31 -3.85 -13.37
N THR A 212 -5.22 -2.62 -12.89
CA THR A 212 -4.87 -1.44 -13.69
C THR A 212 -3.91 -0.54 -12.91
N SER A 213 -3.26 0.38 -13.60
CA SER A 213 -2.32 1.29 -12.96
C SER A 213 -2.47 2.73 -13.41
N SER A 214 -2.37 3.62 -12.43
CA SER A 214 -2.27 5.07 -12.62
C SER A 214 -0.87 5.53 -12.23
N SER A 215 -0.51 6.75 -12.64
CA SER A 215 0.80 7.33 -12.34
C SER A 215 0.63 8.72 -11.73
N ILE A 216 1.37 8.99 -10.66
CA ILE A 216 1.47 10.31 -10.05
C ILE A 216 2.89 10.80 -10.32
N ALA A 217 3.02 11.83 -11.15
CA ALA A 217 4.31 12.46 -11.45
C ALA A 217 4.88 13.13 -10.19
N VAL A 218 6.20 13.21 -10.10
CA VAL A 218 6.84 13.97 -9.02
C VAL A 218 6.39 15.43 -9.04
N PHE A 219 6.03 15.96 -7.86
CA PHE A 219 5.65 17.35 -7.67
C PHE A 219 6.41 17.96 -6.49
N ARG A 220 6.54 19.29 -6.50
CA ARG A 220 7.25 20.05 -5.46
C ARG A 220 6.26 20.61 -4.46
N GLY A 221 6.63 20.58 -3.19
CA GLY A 221 5.82 21.13 -2.10
C GLY A 221 4.59 20.27 -1.80
N ALA A 222 3.65 20.87 -1.09
CA ALA A 222 2.35 20.28 -0.79
C ALA A 222 1.39 20.47 -1.96
N MET A 223 0.60 19.43 -2.27
CA MET A 223 -0.44 19.45 -3.30
C MET A 223 -1.77 19.04 -2.66
N ARG A 224 -2.85 19.71 -3.05
CA ARG A 224 -4.20 19.30 -2.64
C ARG A 224 -4.49 17.87 -3.12
N ILE A 225 -4.97 17.01 -2.24
CA ILE A 225 -5.17 15.57 -2.52
C ILE A 225 -6.11 15.37 -3.72
N GLU A 226 -7.16 16.18 -3.82
CA GLU A 226 -8.15 16.11 -4.91
C GLU A 226 -7.61 16.45 -6.30
N LEU A 227 -6.43 17.09 -6.39
CA LEU A 227 -5.77 17.41 -7.67
C LEU A 227 -4.88 16.28 -8.18
N LEU A 228 -4.69 15.22 -7.38
CA LEU A 228 -3.97 14.03 -7.83
C LEU A 228 -4.80 13.30 -8.91
N PRO A 229 -4.16 12.65 -9.89
CA PRO A 229 -4.87 11.88 -10.93
C PRO A 229 -5.60 10.64 -10.37
N ALA A 230 -5.22 10.21 -9.16
CA ALA A 230 -5.91 9.22 -8.37
C ALA A 230 -5.64 9.48 -6.88
N TYR A 231 -6.66 9.36 -6.04
CA TYR A 231 -6.57 9.60 -4.60
C TYR A 231 -7.64 8.82 -3.82
N PRO A 232 -7.48 8.60 -2.50
CA PRO A 232 -8.48 7.89 -1.71
C PRO A 232 -9.83 8.61 -1.75
N LEU A 233 -10.90 7.89 -2.06
CA LEU A 233 -12.24 8.45 -2.36
C LEU A 233 -12.77 9.35 -1.23
N GLN A 234 -12.40 9.09 0.02
CA GLN A 234 -12.80 9.89 1.18
C GLN A 234 -12.40 11.38 1.09
N TYR A 235 -11.41 11.72 0.26
CA TYR A 235 -10.95 13.10 0.06
C TYR A 235 -11.65 13.81 -1.12
N HIS A 236 -12.60 13.14 -1.78
CA HIS A 236 -13.40 13.77 -2.83
C HIS A 236 -14.40 14.77 -2.21
N PRO A 237 -14.49 16.02 -2.70
CA PRO A 237 -15.42 17.03 -2.16
C PRO A 237 -16.87 16.54 -2.09
N GLU A 238 -17.33 15.89 -3.16
CA GLU A 238 -18.69 15.34 -3.30
C GLU A 238 -18.74 13.81 -3.07
N VAL A 239 -18.02 13.30 -2.06
CA VAL A 239 -17.87 11.84 -1.82
C VAL A 239 -19.19 11.06 -1.81
N LYS A 240 -20.25 11.62 -1.22
CA LYS A 240 -21.57 10.96 -1.14
C LYS A 240 -22.21 10.80 -2.51
N GLU A 241 -22.16 11.85 -3.32
CA GLU A 241 -22.78 11.89 -4.63
C GLU A 241 -22.03 11.00 -5.61
N ILE A 242 -20.69 11.10 -5.64
CA ILE A 242 -19.85 10.23 -6.45
C ILE A 242 -20.03 8.77 -6.08
N ARG A 243 -20.08 8.44 -4.78
CA ARG A 243 -20.35 7.06 -4.35
C ARG A 243 -21.72 6.58 -4.86
N SER A 244 -22.76 7.41 -4.77
CA SER A 244 -24.09 7.06 -5.29
C SER A 244 -24.05 6.79 -6.80
N GLN A 245 -23.44 7.68 -7.57
CA GLN A 245 -23.29 7.54 -9.03
C GLN A 245 -22.52 6.27 -9.40
N LEU A 246 -21.42 5.98 -8.72
CA LEU A 246 -20.61 4.78 -8.97
C LEU A 246 -21.37 3.50 -8.67
N VAL A 247 -22.17 3.48 -7.59
CA VAL A 247 -23.03 2.33 -7.25
C VAL A 247 -24.11 2.13 -8.32
N GLU A 248 -24.75 3.20 -8.78
CA GLU A 248 -25.73 3.12 -9.86
C GLU A 248 -25.11 2.62 -11.17
N CYS A 249 -23.94 3.16 -11.54
CA CYS A 249 -23.15 2.68 -12.67
C CYS A 249 -22.81 1.19 -12.53
N GLY A 250 -22.41 0.74 -11.34
CA GLY A 250 -22.13 -0.67 -11.06
C GLY A 250 -23.35 -1.56 -11.22
N ARG A 251 -24.52 -1.16 -10.69
CA ARG A 251 -25.79 -1.88 -10.88
C ARG A 251 -26.17 -1.98 -12.36
N LYS A 252 -26.01 -0.87 -13.09
CA LYS A 252 -26.24 -0.85 -14.54
C LYS A 252 -25.27 -1.77 -15.26
N PHE A 253 -23.98 -1.74 -14.93
CA PHE A 253 -22.97 -2.64 -15.50
C PHE A 253 -23.33 -4.11 -15.30
N VAL A 254 -23.71 -4.50 -14.07
CA VAL A 254 -24.15 -5.88 -13.77
C VAL A 254 -25.42 -6.24 -14.55
N SER A 255 -26.38 -5.32 -14.71
CA SER A 255 -27.59 -5.57 -15.50
C SER A 255 -27.35 -5.80 -17.01
N LEU A 256 -26.16 -5.42 -17.49
CA LEU A 256 -25.73 -5.60 -18.88
C LEU A 256 -24.96 -6.90 -19.10
N LEU A 257 -24.65 -7.67 -18.05
CA LEU A 257 -24.00 -8.97 -18.19
C LEU A 257 -24.90 -9.97 -18.94
N GLY A 258 -24.26 -10.89 -19.66
CA GLY A 258 -24.93 -11.83 -20.55
C GLY A 258 -25.02 -11.32 -21.98
N ILE A 259 -25.70 -12.09 -22.82
CA ILE A 259 -25.80 -11.86 -24.27
C ILE A 259 -27.05 -11.02 -24.56
N HIS A 260 -26.86 -9.81 -25.08
CA HIS A 260 -27.92 -8.86 -25.38
C HIS A 260 -27.70 -8.25 -26.76
N HIS A 261 -28.63 -8.49 -27.69
CA HIS A 261 -28.65 -7.75 -28.96
C HIS A 261 -29.05 -6.29 -28.72
N ARG A 262 -28.09 -5.37 -28.83
CA ARG A 262 -28.32 -3.94 -28.62
C ARG A 262 -27.66 -3.11 -29.71
N ARG A 263 -28.36 -2.05 -30.13
CA ARG A 263 -27.84 -1.04 -31.06
C ARG A 263 -27.38 0.17 -30.26
N TYR A 264 -26.10 0.50 -30.39
CA TYR A 264 -25.54 1.70 -29.79
C TYR A 264 -25.20 2.73 -30.87
N THR A 265 -25.45 3.99 -30.56
CA THR A 265 -25.03 5.12 -31.40
C THR A 265 -24.14 5.99 -30.54
N GLY A 266 -22.86 6.14 -30.91
CA GLY A 266 -21.92 6.94 -30.14
C GLY A 266 -20.47 6.62 -30.44
N ARG A 267 -19.60 7.05 -29.53
CA ARG A 267 -18.15 6.85 -29.62
C ARG A 267 -17.81 5.49 -29.01
N ALA A 268 -17.25 4.60 -29.81
CA ALA A 268 -16.69 3.35 -29.32
C ALA A 268 -15.24 3.60 -28.88
N LEU A 269 -14.86 3.06 -27.71
CA LEU A 269 -13.48 3.09 -27.24
C LEU A 269 -12.91 1.67 -27.34
N LEU A 270 -11.92 1.50 -28.19
CA LEU A 270 -11.12 0.29 -28.27
C LEU A 270 -9.97 0.44 -27.29
N VAL A 271 -9.90 -0.47 -26.31
CA VAL A 271 -8.82 -0.53 -25.33
C VAL A 271 -7.95 -1.74 -25.66
N TRP A 272 -6.73 -1.50 -26.13
CA TRP A 272 -5.73 -2.53 -26.41
C TRP A 272 -4.39 -2.08 -25.83
N ASP A 273 -3.70 -2.94 -25.06
CA ASP A 273 -2.37 -2.67 -24.50
C ASP A 273 -2.19 -1.26 -23.89
N ASN A 274 -3.11 -0.84 -23.01
CA ASN A 274 -3.15 0.50 -22.39
C ASN A 274 -3.26 1.69 -23.36
N ARG A 275 -3.54 1.45 -24.65
CA ARG A 275 -3.91 2.47 -25.64
C ARG A 275 -5.43 2.53 -25.76
N ILE A 276 -5.93 3.74 -25.95
CA ILE A 276 -7.35 4.00 -26.16
C ILE A 276 -7.50 4.65 -27.53
N GLU A 277 -8.19 3.96 -28.43
CA GLU A 277 -8.57 4.49 -29.74
C GLU A 277 -10.08 4.73 -29.77
N SER A 278 -10.49 5.87 -30.30
CA SER A 278 -11.91 6.21 -30.40
C SER A 278 -12.37 6.09 -31.85
N CYS A 279 -13.41 5.30 -32.09
CA CYS A 279 -14.05 5.20 -33.40
C CYS A 279 -15.47 5.76 -33.33
N HIS A 280 -15.91 6.48 -34.35
CA HIS A 280 -17.31 6.87 -34.52
C HIS A 280 -18.02 5.82 -35.39
N GLY A 281 -19.10 5.23 -34.89
CA GLY A 281 -19.86 4.24 -35.66
C GLY A 281 -21.04 3.65 -34.92
N ILE A 282 -21.80 2.82 -35.62
CA ILE A 282 -22.85 1.97 -35.04
C ILE A 282 -22.17 0.64 -34.67
N SER A 283 -22.13 0.31 -33.38
CA SER A 283 -21.70 -1.03 -32.96
C SER A 283 -22.92 -1.86 -32.55
N SER A 284 -22.90 -3.12 -32.96
CA SER A 284 -23.79 -4.17 -32.49
C SER A 284 -22.95 -5.10 -31.64
N ALA A 285 -23.23 -5.15 -30.34
CA ALA A 285 -22.63 -6.14 -29.44
C ALA A 285 -23.61 -7.31 -29.29
N LYS A 286 -23.10 -8.53 -29.33
CA LYS A 286 -23.80 -9.73 -28.87
C LYS A 286 -23.67 -9.80 -27.36
#